data_AF-A0A954HRF8-F1
#
_entry.id   AF-A0A954HRF8-F1
#
_cell.length_a   1.000
_cell.length_b   1.000
_cell.length_c   1.000
_cell.angle_alpha   90.00
_cell.angle_beta   90.00
_cell.angle_gamma   90.00
#
_symmetry.space_group_name_H-M   'P 1'
#
loop_
_entity.id
_entity.type
_entity.pdbx_description
1 polymer ?
#
loop_
_entity_poly.entity_id
_entity_poly.type
_entity_poly.pdbx_seq_one_letter_code
_entity_poly.pdbx_strand_id
1 'polypeptide(L)'
;MKRSFHRSGLFLELMNRIEAFNAEKYGSQMPGRPFHGPSTFRPAEAEAVFRQMIQPYMDSGQIQFFTRRCPTAADISENGTRLTGLHFAALNSNGSFAAGEADLHVTAPLTIDASDWGDAVRISGAAFECGPDPKSRYHEPSAPEDLSNNPHNEMNPITWPMIIEETGQEAVIPQPPGFDNRSFARSSRLTAEALKGLRWDRPVRTGGILHWPNAGEQSPRQLSIYTVRRIFDGTTSRDARTSILLNYTLGQDYPLERLPADVAAALEATEPGASRKNIVEMSRQQRQIIFDDAKRHSLRLLHHLQTFVHDLAPDKANSFRKFQLSREFGTPDHLPPKPYIRESLRLKAMYMMREQD
;
A
#
# COMPACT_ATOMS: atom_id res chain seq x y z
N MET A 1 -7.17 11.29 23.07
CA MET A 1 -6.47 11.20 21.77
C MET A 1 -7.28 12.06 20.80
N LYS A 2 -6.71 13.10 20.17
CA LYS A 2 -7.45 13.84 19.14
C LYS A 2 -7.78 12.82 18.05
N ARG A 3 -9.03 12.37 17.96
CA ARG A 3 -9.53 11.69 16.76
C ARG A 3 -9.29 12.70 15.65
N SER A 4 -8.28 12.48 14.80
CA SER A 4 -7.83 13.50 13.83
C SER A 4 -8.87 13.74 12.72
N PHE A 5 -9.97 12.98 12.74
CA PHE A 5 -11.07 13.07 11.79
C PHE A 5 -12.39 12.70 12.48
N HIS A 6 -13.44 13.47 12.25
CA HIS A 6 -14.79 13.15 12.72
C HIS A 6 -15.38 12.07 11.79
N ARG A 7 -15.48 10.84 12.30
CA ARG A 7 -16.15 9.75 11.57
C ARG A 7 -17.66 10.05 11.53
N SER A 8 -18.29 9.89 10.37
CA SER A 8 -19.73 10.07 10.17
C SER A 8 -20.30 9.04 9.18
N GLY A 9 -21.63 8.93 9.12
CA GLY A 9 -22.35 8.06 8.19
C GLY A 9 -21.92 6.58 8.25
N LEU A 10 -21.92 5.94 7.08
CA LEU A 10 -21.54 4.52 6.94
C LEU A 10 -20.10 4.24 7.40
N PHE A 11 -19.20 5.22 7.29
CA PHE A 11 -17.82 5.04 7.75
C PHE A 11 -17.74 4.93 9.28
N LEU A 12 -18.51 5.74 10.03
CA LEU A 12 -18.60 5.61 11.48
C LEU A 12 -19.18 4.24 11.87
N GLU A 13 -20.25 3.81 11.20
CA GLU A 13 -20.87 2.51 11.47
C GLU A 13 -19.90 1.35 11.24
N LEU A 14 -19.22 1.32 10.09
CA LEU A 14 -18.21 0.31 9.76
C LEU A 14 -17.13 0.27 10.84
N MET A 15 -16.57 1.43 11.20
CA MET A 15 -15.52 1.50 12.21
C MET A 15 -15.99 1.05 13.59
N ASN A 16 -17.22 1.37 13.98
CA ASN A 16 -17.79 0.91 15.24
C ASN A 16 -17.98 -0.62 15.25
N ARG A 17 -18.43 -1.22 14.14
CA ARG A 17 -18.57 -2.67 14.01
C ARG A 17 -17.21 -3.38 14.08
N ILE A 18 -16.19 -2.85 13.42
CA ILE A 18 -14.80 -3.36 13.51
C ILE A 18 -14.28 -3.26 14.95
N GLU A 19 -14.47 -2.12 15.60
CA GLU A 19 -14.00 -1.91 16.98
C GLU A 19 -14.76 -2.81 17.98
N ALA A 20 -16.05 -3.06 17.76
CA ALA A 20 -16.83 -4.03 18.55
C ALA A 20 -16.31 -5.46 18.36
N PHE A 21 -16.09 -5.88 17.10
CA PHE A 21 -15.49 -7.19 16.79
C PHE A 21 -14.12 -7.35 17.46
N ASN A 22 -13.28 -6.31 17.39
CA ASN A 22 -11.98 -6.31 18.05
C ASN A 22 -12.11 -6.46 19.57
N ALA A 23 -13.05 -5.76 20.20
CA ALA A 23 -13.27 -5.85 21.65
C ALA A 23 -13.70 -7.27 22.06
N GLU A 24 -14.58 -7.89 21.28
CA GLU A 24 -15.05 -9.25 21.52
C GLU A 24 -13.92 -10.28 21.34
N LYS A 25 -13.17 -10.21 20.24
CA LYS A 25 -12.15 -11.21 19.89
C LYS A 25 -10.84 -11.00 20.63
N TYR A 26 -10.37 -9.77 20.71
CA TYR A 26 -9.04 -9.41 21.22
C TYR A 26 -9.06 -8.73 22.59
N GLY A 27 -10.24 -8.43 23.14
CA GLY A 27 -10.38 -7.80 24.46
C GLY A 27 -10.19 -6.27 24.47
N SER A 28 -9.98 -5.64 23.31
CA SER A 28 -9.83 -4.18 23.18
C SER A 28 -10.36 -3.71 21.83
N GLN A 29 -10.96 -2.52 21.78
CA GLN A 29 -11.35 -1.87 20.52
C GLN A 29 -10.13 -1.48 19.66
N MET A 30 -8.99 -1.23 20.30
CA MET A 30 -7.71 -0.84 19.66
C MET A 30 -6.60 -1.79 20.10
N PRO A 31 -6.66 -3.07 19.69
CA PRO A 31 -5.81 -4.13 20.25
C PRO A 31 -4.33 -3.99 19.85
N GLY A 32 -3.99 -3.19 18.85
CA GLY A 32 -2.61 -2.93 18.44
C GLY A 32 -1.93 -1.74 19.14
N ARG A 33 -2.70 -0.93 19.89
CA ARG A 33 -2.24 0.31 20.52
C ARG A 33 -1.45 1.20 19.54
N PRO A 34 -2.08 1.63 18.43
CA PRO A 34 -1.37 2.28 17.34
C PRO A 34 -0.69 3.57 17.77
N PHE A 35 0.50 3.80 17.24
CA PHE A 35 1.14 5.11 17.32
C PHE A 35 0.47 6.11 16.36
N HIS A 36 -0.01 5.62 15.22
CA HIS A 36 -0.65 6.41 14.18
C HIS A 36 -2.09 5.95 13.92
N GLY A 37 -3.03 6.87 14.03
CA GLY A 37 -4.43 6.64 13.71
C GLY A 37 -5.28 6.14 14.88
N PRO A 38 -6.60 6.18 14.73
CA PRO A 38 -7.54 5.94 15.84
C PRO A 38 -7.96 4.46 16.00
N SER A 39 -7.50 3.53 15.17
CA SER A 39 -7.91 2.11 15.23
C SER A 39 -6.89 1.20 14.54
N THR A 40 -6.93 -0.10 14.86
CA THR A 40 -6.14 -1.17 14.23
C THR A 40 -7.05 -2.37 14.00
N PHE A 41 -6.89 -3.08 12.89
CA PHE A 41 -7.71 -4.24 12.55
C PHE A 41 -7.00 -5.09 11.50
N ARG A 42 -7.34 -6.38 11.44
CA ARG A 42 -6.91 -7.23 10.33
C ARG A 42 -7.72 -6.95 9.08
N PRO A 43 -7.10 -6.91 7.89
CA PRO A 43 -7.80 -6.76 6.62
C PRO A 43 -8.90 -7.79 6.41
N ALA A 44 -8.64 -9.08 6.62
CA ALA A 44 -9.65 -10.12 6.35
C ALA A 44 -10.88 -9.99 7.26
N GLU A 45 -10.67 -9.55 8.51
CA GLU A 45 -11.75 -9.35 9.48
C GLU A 45 -12.53 -8.08 9.20
N ALA A 46 -11.85 -6.98 8.89
CA ALA A 46 -12.49 -5.74 8.48
C ALA A 46 -13.28 -5.92 7.17
N GLU A 47 -12.76 -6.70 6.21
CA GLU A 47 -13.50 -7.09 5.01
C GLU A 47 -14.75 -7.89 5.36
N ALA A 48 -14.66 -8.91 6.23
CA ALA A 48 -15.81 -9.70 6.63
C ALA A 48 -16.90 -8.84 7.29
N VAL A 49 -16.52 -7.93 8.18
CA VAL A 49 -17.45 -6.96 8.81
C VAL A 49 -18.10 -6.06 7.76
N PHE A 50 -17.32 -5.56 6.80
CA PHE A 50 -17.85 -4.75 5.70
C PHE A 50 -18.84 -5.54 4.82
N ARG A 51 -18.50 -6.79 4.46
CA ARG A 51 -19.38 -7.69 3.68
C ARG A 51 -20.70 -7.95 4.40
N GLN A 52 -20.65 -8.21 5.69
CA GLN A 52 -21.85 -8.38 6.51
C GLN A 52 -22.71 -7.11 6.52
N MET A 53 -22.09 -5.93 6.61
CA MET A 53 -22.79 -4.65 6.59
C MET A 53 -23.51 -4.39 5.25
N ILE A 54 -22.93 -4.81 4.13
CA ILE A 54 -23.55 -4.63 2.80
C ILE A 54 -24.49 -5.78 2.39
N GLN A 55 -24.46 -6.92 3.08
CA GLN A 55 -25.21 -8.13 2.70
C GLN A 55 -26.72 -7.90 2.51
N PRO A 56 -27.44 -7.17 3.40
CA PRO A 56 -28.89 -6.95 3.19
C PRO A 56 -29.21 -6.21 1.89
N TYR A 57 -28.30 -5.35 1.43
CA TYR A 57 -28.45 -4.62 0.17
C TYR A 57 -28.08 -5.48 -1.04
N MET A 58 -27.22 -6.48 -0.86
CA MET A 58 -26.97 -7.50 -1.88
C MET A 58 -28.16 -8.45 -2.01
N ASP A 59 -28.73 -8.89 -0.90
CA ASP A 59 -29.89 -9.81 -0.87
C ASP A 59 -31.14 -9.18 -1.47
N SER A 60 -31.33 -7.86 -1.28
CA SER A 60 -32.43 -7.10 -1.90
C SER A 60 -32.20 -6.76 -3.37
N GLY A 61 -30.99 -7.01 -3.90
CA GLY A 61 -30.58 -6.62 -5.25
C GLY A 61 -30.25 -5.13 -5.41
N GLN A 62 -30.27 -4.33 -4.33
CA GLN A 62 -29.87 -2.92 -4.37
C GLN A 62 -28.39 -2.74 -4.69
N ILE A 63 -27.54 -3.68 -4.29
CA ILE A 63 -26.11 -3.74 -4.62
C ILE A 63 -25.83 -5.03 -5.39
N GLN A 64 -25.22 -4.90 -6.56
CA GLN A 64 -24.60 -6.01 -7.27
C GLN A 64 -23.08 -5.90 -7.12
N PHE A 65 -22.44 -6.98 -6.71
CA PHE A 65 -21.00 -7.00 -6.44
C PHE A 65 -20.28 -7.98 -7.36
N PHE A 66 -19.42 -7.45 -8.23
CA PHE A 66 -18.63 -8.24 -9.17
C PHE A 66 -17.16 -8.17 -8.76
N THR A 67 -16.50 -9.32 -8.64
CA THR A 67 -15.06 -9.41 -8.30
C THR A 67 -14.29 -10.00 -9.45
N ARG A 68 -12.95 -9.86 -9.39
CA ARG A 68 -12.02 -10.42 -10.38
C ARG A 68 -12.34 -9.96 -11.80
N ARG A 69 -12.70 -8.69 -11.93
CA ARG A 69 -13.00 -8.00 -13.19
C ARG A 69 -12.02 -6.87 -13.43
N CYS A 70 -11.72 -6.58 -14.70
CA CYS A 70 -11.05 -5.35 -15.10
C CYS A 70 -11.78 -4.69 -16.26
N PRO A 71 -11.89 -3.35 -16.29
CA PRO A 71 -12.45 -2.65 -17.44
C PRO A 71 -11.52 -2.80 -18.64
N THR A 72 -12.12 -2.90 -19.82
CA THR A 72 -11.44 -3.15 -21.10
C THR A 72 -11.88 -2.18 -22.20
N ALA A 73 -13.11 -1.68 -22.14
CA ALA A 73 -13.62 -0.65 -23.04
C ALA A 73 -14.66 0.23 -22.33
N ALA A 74 -14.92 1.40 -22.90
CA ALA A 74 -15.92 2.36 -22.43
C ALA A 74 -16.85 2.77 -23.59
N ASP A 75 -18.13 2.93 -23.27
CA ASP A 75 -19.12 3.50 -24.17
C ASP A 75 -19.28 4.98 -23.84
N ILE A 76 -19.01 5.84 -24.83
CA ILE A 76 -19.12 7.30 -24.70
C ILE A 76 -20.34 7.78 -25.51
N SER A 77 -21.05 8.78 -25.00
CA SER A 77 -22.14 9.43 -25.73
C SER A 77 -21.68 9.94 -27.09
N GLU A 78 -22.59 10.03 -28.07
CA GLU A 78 -22.26 10.45 -29.45
C GLU A 78 -21.51 11.79 -29.54
N ASN A 79 -21.81 12.72 -28.63
CA ASN A 79 -21.14 14.03 -28.55
C ASN A 79 -19.81 14.00 -27.77
N GLY A 80 -19.36 12.85 -27.29
CA GLY A 80 -18.08 12.67 -26.61
C GLY A 80 -18.02 13.17 -25.15
N THR A 81 -19.13 13.61 -24.56
CA THR A 81 -19.11 14.33 -23.27
C THR A 81 -19.43 13.49 -22.04
N ARG A 82 -19.92 12.25 -22.22
CA ARG A 82 -20.39 11.43 -21.09
C ARG A 82 -20.00 9.96 -21.24
N LEU A 83 -19.43 9.39 -20.18
CA LEU A 83 -19.29 7.95 -20.01
C LEU A 83 -20.67 7.33 -19.74
N THR A 84 -21.07 6.36 -20.56
CA THR A 84 -22.40 5.73 -20.52
C THR A 84 -22.36 4.25 -20.15
N GLY A 85 -21.24 3.57 -20.42
CA GLY A 85 -21.05 2.16 -20.09
C GLY A 85 -19.58 1.76 -19.99
N LEU A 86 -19.33 0.65 -19.32
CA LEU A 86 -18.01 0.02 -19.20
C LEU A 86 -18.12 -1.49 -19.47
N HIS A 87 -17.16 -2.00 -20.23
CA HIS A 87 -17.02 -3.42 -20.55
C HIS A 87 -15.91 -4.02 -19.70
N PHE A 88 -16.17 -5.16 -19.08
CA PHE A 88 -15.25 -5.83 -18.17
C PHE A 88 -14.95 -7.25 -18.63
N ALA A 89 -13.71 -7.68 -18.43
CA ALA A 89 -13.26 -9.05 -18.63
C ALA A 89 -12.85 -9.70 -17.30
N ALA A 90 -12.85 -11.03 -17.24
CA ALA A 90 -12.37 -11.81 -16.10
C ALA A 90 -10.85 -11.70 -15.89
N LEU A 91 -10.40 -11.76 -14.63
CA LEU A 91 -8.99 -11.93 -14.27
C LEU A 91 -8.63 -13.42 -14.13
N ASN A 92 -7.49 -13.83 -14.69
CA ASN A 92 -6.95 -15.18 -14.54
C ASN A 92 -6.62 -15.52 -13.08
N SER A 93 -6.44 -16.80 -12.78
CA SER A 93 -6.19 -17.34 -11.43
C SER A 93 -4.98 -16.71 -10.73
N ASN A 94 -3.95 -16.33 -11.49
CA ASN A 94 -2.74 -15.63 -11.01
C ASN A 94 -2.92 -14.11 -10.84
N GLY A 95 -4.14 -13.58 -11.02
CA GLY A 95 -4.43 -12.15 -10.99
C GLY A 95 -3.96 -11.38 -12.23
N SER A 96 -3.33 -12.05 -13.20
CA SER A 96 -3.03 -11.48 -14.51
C SER A 96 -4.28 -11.49 -15.40
N PHE A 97 -4.20 -10.86 -16.56
CA PHE A 97 -5.30 -10.86 -17.51
C PHE A 97 -5.62 -12.27 -18.01
N ALA A 98 -6.91 -12.61 -18.08
CA ALA A 98 -7.36 -13.50 -19.14
C ALA A 98 -7.25 -12.72 -20.45
N ALA A 99 -6.51 -13.24 -21.43
CA ALA A 99 -6.78 -12.88 -22.80
C ALA A 99 -8.21 -13.38 -23.09
N GLY A 100 -9.17 -12.48 -23.17
CA GLY A 100 -10.58 -12.83 -23.29
C GLY A 100 -11.43 -11.61 -23.62
N GLU A 101 -12.50 -11.85 -24.35
CA GLU A 101 -13.51 -10.85 -24.66
C GLU A 101 -14.20 -10.37 -23.37
N ALA A 102 -14.70 -9.14 -23.39
CA ALA A 102 -15.51 -8.63 -22.29
C ALA A 102 -16.74 -9.53 -22.10
N ASP A 103 -16.97 -9.98 -20.87
CA ASP A 103 -18.06 -10.88 -20.50
C ASP A 103 -19.05 -10.22 -19.52
N LEU A 104 -18.84 -8.94 -19.22
CA LEU A 104 -19.76 -8.11 -18.45
C LEU A 104 -19.80 -6.70 -19.03
N HIS A 105 -20.99 -6.22 -19.36
CA HIS A 105 -21.24 -4.84 -19.75
C HIS A 105 -22.13 -4.17 -18.69
N VAL A 106 -21.68 -3.00 -18.17
CA VAL A 106 -22.42 -2.24 -17.16
C VAL A 106 -22.68 -0.83 -17.68
N THR A 107 -23.95 -0.46 -17.79
CA THR A 107 -24.40 0.92 -18.07
C THR A 107 -24.86 1.60 -16.79
N ALA A 108 -24.49 2.85 -16.57
CA ALA A 108 -24.89 3.61 -15.39
C ALA A 108 -25.14 5.09 -15.70
N PRO A 109 -26.09 5.75 -15.00
CA PRO A 109 -26.26 7.20 -15.11
C PRO A 109 -25.15 7.98 -14.39
N LEU A 110 -24.51 7.37 -13.39
CA LEU A 110 -23.40 7.93 -12.62
C LEU A 110 -22.33 6.85 -12.42
N THR A 111 -21.09 7.20 -12.73
CA THR A 111 -19.92 6.35 -12.50
C THR A 111 -19.02 7.00 -11.45
N ILE A 112 -18.63 6.23 -10.44
CA ILE A 112 -17.62 6.62 -9.45
C ILE A 112 -16.39 5.76 -9.71
N ASP A 113 -15.30 6.38 -10.16
CA ASP A 113 -14.01 5.70 -10.31
C ASP A 113 -13.24 5.78 -8.99
N ALA A 114 -13.18 4.63 -8.30
CA ALA A 114 -12.38 4.45 -7.08
C ALA A 114 -11.21 3.48 -7.33
N SER A 115 -10.76 3.34 -8.58
CA SER A 115 -9.57 2.56 -8.91
C SER A 115 -8.30 3.34 -8.59
N ASP A 116 -7.23 2.64 -8.21
CA ASP A 116 -5.98 3.30 -7.81
C ASP A 116 -5.26 3.99 -8.97
N TRP A 117 -5.64 3.72 -10.23
CA TRP A 117 -4.99 4.21 -11.44
C TRP A 117 -5.93 4.95 -12.40
N GLY A 118 -7.13 5.30 -11.93
CA GLY A 118 -8.20 5.90 -12.74
C GLY A 118 -8.51 5.12 -14.01
N ASP A 119 -8.73 3.81 -13.88
CA ASP A 119 -8.99 2.90 -15.00
C ASP A 119 -10.19 3.34 -15.84
N ALA A 120 -11.27 3.82 -15.22
CA ALA A 120 -12.44 4.31 -15.97
C ALA A 120 -12.11 5.65 -16.64
N VAL A 121 -11.42 6.56 -15.93
CA VAL A 121 -10.95 7.84 -16.49
C VAL A 121 -10.09 7.63 -17.74
N ARG A 122 -9.14 6.69 -17.66
CA ARG A 122 -8.22 6.39 -18.77
C ARG A 122 -8.92 5.74 -19.94
N ILE A 123 -9.72 4.69 -19.70
CA ILE A 123 -10.40 3.97 -20.78
C ILE A 123 -11.48 4.83 -21.44
N SER A 124 -12.11 5.75 -20.70
CA SER A 124 -13.08 6.69 -21.29
C SER A 124 -12.43 7.79 -22.13
N GLY A 125 -11.10 7.91 -22.12
CA GLY A 125 -10.38 9.02 -22.76
C GLY A 125 -10.55 10.36 -22.05
N ALA A 126 -11.03 10.38 -20.79
CA ALA A 126 -11.13 11.61 -20.04
C ALA A 126 -9.73 12.15 -19.70
N ALA A 127 -9.55 13.46 -19.79
CA ALA A 127 -8.26 14.08 -19.54
C ALA A 127 -7.88 13.98 -18.05
N PHE A 128 -6.61 13.71 -17.78
CA PHE A 128 -6.07 13.63 -16.43
C PHE A 128 -4.68 14.28 -16.35
N GLU A 129 -4.18 14.42 -15.14
CA GLU A 129 -2.85 14.92 -14.80
C GLU A 129 -2.17 13.94 -13.83
N CYS A 130 -0.83 14.01 -13.79
CA CYS A 130 0.01 13.27 -12.86
C CYS A 130 1.33 14.00 -12.68
N GLY A 131 2.15 13.53 -11.74
CA GLY A 131 3.41 14.18 -11.41
C GLY A 131 3.22 15.33 -10.42
N PRO A 132 4.17 16.26 -10.34
CA PRO A 132 4.04 17.43 -9.48
C PRO A 132 3.10 18.49 -10.08
N ASP A 133 2.39 19.21 -9.20
CA ASP A 133 1.55 20.33 -9.59
C ASP A 133 2.30 21.66 -9.40
N PRO A 134 2.54 22.44 -10.47
CA PRO A 134 3.18 23.75 -10.33
C PRO A 134 2.19 24.79 -9.85
N LYS A 135 2.69 25.81 -9.15
CA LYS A 135 1.90 26.97 -8.71
C LYS A 135 1.23 27.70 -9.87
N SER A 136 1.80 27.67 -11.08
CA SER A 136 1.19 28.26 -12.27
C SER A 136 -0.11 27.59 -12.72
N ARG A 137 -0.39 26.35 -12.29
CA ARG A 137 -1.57 25.59 -12.71
C ARG A 137 -2.80 25.90 -11.85
N TYR A 138 -2.61 25.93 -10.53
CA TYR A 138 -3.70 26.03 -9.55
C TYR A 138 -3.59 27.24 -8.62
N HIS A 139 -2.49 27.99 -8.70
CA HIS A 139 -2.17 29.11 -7.82
C HIS A 139 -2.08 28.74 -6.34
N GLU A 140 -1.78 27.48 -6.04
CA GLU A 140 -1.63 26.99 -4.66
C GLU A 140 -0.40 27.61 -3.99
N PRO A 141 -0.53 28.23 -2.79
CA PRO A 141 0.57 28.85 -2.09
C PRO A 141 1.72 27.90 -1.77
N SER A 142 1.42 26.63 -1.48
CA SER A 142 2.41 25.60 -1.15
C SER A 142 3.04 24.93 -2.37
N ALA A 143 2.49 25.11 -3.57
CA ALA A 143 3.00 24.47 -4.78
C ALA A 143 4.34 25.09 -5.22
N PRO A 144 5.27 24.28 -5.75
CA PRO A 144 6.54 24.76 -6.27
C PRO A 144 6.35 25.63 -7.52
N GLU A 145 7.18 26.67 -7.65
CA GLU A 145 7.28 27.47 -8.89
C GLU A 145 8.19 26.80 -9.92
N ASP A 146 9.26 26.14 -9.45
CA ASP A 146 10.22 25.40 -10.28
C ASP A 146 10.07 23.89 -10.08
N LEU A 147 9.88 23.17 -11.19
CA LEU A 147 9.76 21.71 -11.24
C LEU A 147 11.05 21.02 -11.70
N SER A 148 12.16 21.72 -11.87
CA SER A 148 13.43 21.14 -12.33
C SER A 148 13.90 19.93 -11.52
N ASN A 149 13.56 19.88 -10.22
CA ASN A 149 13.87 18.77 -9.31
C ASN A 149 12.75 17.73 -9.17
N ASN A 150 11.60 17.94 -9.80
CA ASN A 150 10.43 17.07 -9.74
C ASN A 150 10.02 16.72 -11.18
N PRO A 151 10.61 15.68 -11.79
CA PRO A 151 10.27 15.29 -13.16
C PRO A 151 8.82 14.82 -13.27
N HIS A 152 8.30 14.71 -14.50
CA HIS A 152 6.91 14.27 -14.77
C HIS A 152 6.56 12.91 -14.15
N ASN A 153 7.53 12.02 -14.00
CA ASN A 153 7.36 10.70 -13.40
C ASN A 153 7.56 10.67 -11.88
N GLU A 154 7.81 11.81 -11.23
CA GLU A 154 7.79 11.92 -9.78
C GLU A 154 6.38 11.58 -9.28
N MET A 155 6.31 10.66 -8.32
CA MET A 155 5.08 10.20 -7.69
C MET A 155 5.45 9.70 -6.31
N ASN A 156 4.52 9.83 -5.37
CA ASN A 156 4.71 9.22 -4.07
C ASN A 156 5.04 7.72 -4.18
N PRO A 157 6.09 7.23 -3.48
CA PRO A 157 6.52 5.86 -3.60
C PRO A 157 5.46 4.91 -3.02
N ILE A 158 5.43 3.69 -3.55
CA ILE A 158 4.48 2.64 -3.13
C ILE A 158 5.13 1.71 -2.11
N THR A 159 4.32 1.01 -1.31
CA THR A 159 4.81 -0.08 -0.47
C THR A 159 3.95 -1.30 -0.71
N TRP A 160 4.54 -2.49 -0.75
CA TRP A 160 3.76 -3.72 -0.63
C TRP A 160 3.62 -4.06 0.86
N PRO A 161 2.47 -3.78 1.51
CA PRO A 161 2.37 -3.98 2.94
C PRO A 161 2.37 -5.48 3.25
N MET A 162 3.03 -5.87 4.34
CA MET A 162 3.02 -7.26 4.81
C MET A 162 2.33 -7.31 6.16
N ILE A 163 1.51 -8.33 6.38
CA ILE A 163 1.09 -8.67 7.73
C ILE A 163 1.96 -9.81 8.18
N ILE A 164 2.64 -9.61 9.30
CA ILE A 164 3.45 -10.62 9.93
C ILE A 164 2.88 -10.99 11.29
N GLU A 165 3.09 -12.24 11.68
CA GLU A 165 2.50 -12.87 12.85
C GLU A 165 3.57 -13.59 13.64
N GLU A 166 3.59 -13.36 14.95
CA GLU A 166 4.47 -14.07 15.86
C GLU A 166 4.08 -15.56 15.94
N THR A 167 5.07 -16.44 15.80
CA THR A 167 4.85 -17.90 15.76
C THR A 167 5.46 -18.65 16.95
N GLY A 168 6.23 -17.96 17.81
CA GLY A 168 6.97 -18.54 18.93
C GLY A 168 8.25 -19.30 18.54
N GLN A 169 8.36 -19.77 17.29
CA GLN A 169 9.53 -20.44 16.72
C GLN A 169 10.18 -19.59 15.64
N GLU A 170 11.38 -19.95 15.19
CA GLU A 170 12.02 -19.25 14.06
C GLU A 170 11.22 -19.46 12.77
N ALA A 171 11.01 -18.37 12.02
CA ALA A 171 10.21 -18.33 10.81
C ALA A 171 10.86 -17.42 9.75
N VAL A 172 12.18 -17.54 9.62
CA VAL A 172 12.96 -16.76 8.64
C VAL A 172 12.53 -17.15 7.23
N ILE A 173 12.16 -16.16 6.42
CA ILE A 173 11.83 -16.41 5.01
C ILE A 173 13.11 -16.74 4.22
N PRO A 174 13.04 -17.50 3.11
CA PRO A 174 14.19 -17.68 2.23
C PRO A 174 14.71 -16.33 1.73
N GLN A 175 16.03 -16.21 1.56
CA GLN A 175 16.64 -14.98 1.03
C GLN A 175 16.05 -14.63 -0.33
N PRO A 176 15.37 -13.46 -0.48
CA PRO A 176 14.77 -13.10 -1.75
C PRO A 176 15.84 -12.76 -2.81
N PRO A 177 15.54 -12.94 -4.11
CA PRO A 177 16.45 -12.59 -5.19
C PRO A 177 16.90 -11.13 -5.12
N GLY A 178 18.19 -10.84 -5.36
CA GLY A 178 18.72 -9.47 -5.33
C GLY A 178 18.80 -8.84 -3.93
N PHE A 179 18.73 -9.65 -2.86
CA PHE A 179 18.89 -9.17 -1.50
C PHE A 179 20.27 -8.57 -1.24
N ASP A 180 20.29 -7.36 -0.68
CA ASP A 180 21.48 -6.67 -0.21
C ASP A 180 21.11 -5.82 1.01
N ASN A 181 21.83 -6.00 2.12
CA ASN A 181 21.63 -5.23 3.34
C ASN A 181 21.83 -3.72 3.13
N ARG A 182 22.65 -3.32 2.15
CA ARG A 182 22.95 -1.91 1.84
C ARG A 182 21.71 -1.14 1.40
N SER A 183 20.72 -1.81 0.80
CA SER A 183 19.45 -1.21 0.42
C SER A 183 18.61 -0.75 1.61
N PHE A 184 18.87 -1.26 2.81
CA PHE A 184 18.08 -1.01 4.01
C PHE A 184 18.78 -0.11 5.04
N ALA A 185 19.77 0.69 4.62
CA ALA A 185 20.61 1.51 5.51
C ALA A 185 19.88 2.49 6.45
N ARG A 186 18.60 2.78 6.15
CA ARG A 186 17.76 3.69 6.94
C ARG A 186 16.68 2.97 7.74
N SER A 187 16.63 1.64 7.73
CA SER A 187 15.53 0.88 8.33
C SER A 187 15.54 0.95 9.87
N SER A 188 16.72 0.96 10.49
CA SER A 188 16.89 1.01 11.94
C SER A 188 18.18 1.72 12.36
N ARG A 189 18.33 2.05 13.65
CA ARG A 189 19.59 2.59 14.20
C ARG A 189 20.78 1.66 13.99
N LEU A 190 20.59 0.34 14.17
CA LEU A 190 21.65 -0.66 13.98
C LEU A 190 22.17 -0.65 12.53
N THR A 191 21.25 -0.55 11.56
CA THR A 191 21.63 -0.50 10.15
C THR A 191 22.32 0.82 9.79
N ALA A 192 21.83 1.94 10.33
CA ALA A 192 22.45 3.24 10.11
C ALA A 192 23.90 3.30 10.66
N GLU A 193 24.16 2.68 11.80
CA GLU A 193 25.49 2.59 12.40
C GLU A 193 26.41 1.65 11.61
N ALA A 194 25.92 0.45 11.29
CA ALA A 194 26.71 -0.58 10.61
C ALA A 194 27.08 -0.20 9.16
N LEU A 195 26.25 0.62 8.51
CA LEU A 195 26.46 1.08 7.13
C LEU A 195 26.96 2.52 7.05
N LYS A 196 27.43 3.07 8.17
CA LYS A 196 28.07 4.39 8.22
C LYS A 196 29.32 4.40 7.34
N GLY A 197 29.47 5.44 6.53
CA GLY A 197 30.66 5.65 5.69
C GLY A 197 30.57 5.11 4.26
N LEU A 198 29.45 4.48 3.87
CA LEU A 198 29.18 4.18 2.47
C LEU A 198 29.12 5.48 1.64
N ARG A 199 29.60 5.40 0.40
CA ARG A 199 29.50 6.49 -0.58
C ARG A 199 28.14 6.43 -1.25
N TRP A 200 27.41 7.54 -1.20
CA TRP A 200 26.11 7.69 -1.81
C TRP A 200 26.17 8.74 -2.91
N ASP A 201 25.44 8.50 -3.99
CA ASP A 201 25.32 9.41 -5.15
C ASP A 201 24.42 10.62 -4.85
N ARG A 202 23.56 10.52 -3.84
CA ARG A 202 22.84 11.66 -3.24
C ARG A 202 23.03 11.66 -1.71
N PRO A 203 22.94 12.82 -1.04
CA PRO A 203 23.00 12.88 0.42
C PRO A 203 21.94 11.98 1.06
N VAL A 204 22.36 10.98 1.81
CA VAL A 204 21.46 10.12 2.57
C VAL A 204 21.33 10.68 3.99
N ARG A 205 20.10 11.02 4.39
CA ARG A 205 19.80 11.27 5.79
C ARG A 205 19.70 9.93 6.53
N THR A 206 20.78 9.55 7.21
CA THR A 206 20.81 8.39 8.09
C THR A 206 19.96 8.71 9.33
N GLY A 207 18.67 8.42 9.24
CA GLY A 207 17.73 8.43 10.35
C GLY A 207 17.23 7.01 10.58
N GLY A 208 16.97 6.65 11.83
CA GLY A 208 16.54 5.31 12.24
C GLY A 208 15.65 5.39 13.47
N ILE A 209 14.47 4.79 13.43
CA ILE A 209 13.72 4.43 14.64
C ILE A 209 14.30 3.15 15.22
N LEU A 210 13.86 2.80 16.42
CA LEU A 210 14.26 1.53 17.02
C LEU A 210 13.71 0.37 16.18
N HIS A 211 14.43 -0.73 16.13
CA HIS A 211 14.00 -1.97 15.49
C HIS A 211 12.87 -2.58 16.33
N TRP A 212 13.17 -2.91 17.59
CA TRP A 212 12.21 -3.27 18.63
C TRP A 212 12.73 -2.86 20.01
N PRO A 213 11.85 -2.74 21.03
CA PRO A 213 12.28 -2.53 22.42
C PRO A 213 12.92 -3.78 23.03
N ASN A 214 13.79 -3.58 24.02
CA ASN A 214 14.30 -4.67 24.86
C ASN A 214 13.17 -5.27 25.72
N ALA A 215 13.41 -6.47 26.26
CA ALA A 215 12.51 -7.10 27.21
C ALA A 215 12.32 -6.22 28.46
N GLY A 216 11.07 -5.96 28.84
CA GLY A 216 10.73 -5.14 30.02
C GLY A 216 10.77 -3.62 29.77
N GLU A 217 11.31 -3.16 28.64
CA GLU A 217 11.37 -1.74 28.28
C GLU A 217 10.24 -1.32 27.32
N GLN A 218 9.28 -2.19 27.03
CA GLN A 218 8.23 -1.92 26.05
C GLN A 218 7.28 -0.82 26.54
N SER A 219 7.37 0.38 25.97
CA SER A 219 6.33 1.40 26.16
C SER A 219 5.26 1.27 25.06
N PRO A 220 3.95 1.39 25.39
CA PRO A 220 2.87 1.40 24.40
C PRO A 220 3.01 2.48 23.32
N ARG A 221 3.79 3.54 23.57
CA ARG A 221 4.01 4.66 22.65
C ARG A 221 5.46 4.83 22.20
N GLN A 222 6.30 3.82 22.41
CA GLN A 222 7.66 3.86 21.87
C GLN A 222 7.59 3.76 20.36
N LEU A 223 8.35 4.60 19.65
CA LEU A 223 8.45 4.52 18.20
C LEU A 223 9.52 3.49 17.81
N SER A 224 9.09 2.33 17.32
CA SER A 224 9.93 1.29 16.76
C SER A 224 9.22 0.61 15.58
N ILE A 225 9.96 -0.11 14.72
CA ILE A 225 9.36 -0.90 13.64
C ILE A 225 8.34 -1.89 14.23
N TYR A 226 8.66 -2.47 15.38
CA TYR A 226 7.80 -3.41 16.09
C TYR A 226 6.48 -2.80 16.59
N THR A 227 6.50 -1.56 17.08
CA THR A 227 5.37 -0.96 17.80
C THR A 227 4.52 -0.02 16.94
N VAL A 228 5.09 0.57 15.88
CA VAL A 228 4.47 1.69 15.14
C VAL A 228 3.16 1.30 14.42
N ARG A 229 3.05 0.05 13.97
CA ARG A 229 1.94 -0.47 13.15
C ARG A 229 1.48 -1.86 13.59
N ARG A 230 1.45 -2.13 14.91
CA ARG A 230 0.82 -3.35 15.43
C ARG A 230 -0.65 -3.37 15.08
N ILE A 231 -1.11 -4.53 14.64
CA ILE A 231 -2.52 -4.85 14.50
C ILE A 231 -3.06 -5.31 15.86
N PHE A 232 -2.31 -6.19 16.53
CA PHE A 232 -2.57 -6.71 17.88
C PHE A 232 -1.26 -6.78 18.67
N ASP A 233 -1.29 -6.42 19.95
CA ASP A 233 -0.18 -6.72 20.86
C ASP A 233 -0.37 -8.09 21.52
N GLY A 234 0.69 -8.90 21.56
CA GLY A 234 0.65 -10.23 22.18
C GLY A 234 0.57 -10.21 23.71
N THR A 235 0.58 -9.03 24.35
CA THR A 235 0.50 -8.92 25.82
C THR A 235 -0.94 -8.88 26.30
N THR A 236 -1.83 -8.24 25.54
CA THR A 236 -3.24 -8.05 25.91
C THR A 236 -4.23 -8.66 24.94
N SER A 237 -3.76 -9.09 23.76
CA SER A 237 -4.55 -9.96 22.89
C SER A 237 -4.79 -11.32 23.55
N ARG A 238 -6.01 -11.85 23.41
CA ARG A 238 -6.42 -13.15 23.97
C ARG A 238 -5.64 -14.34 23.41
N ASP A 239 -5.08 -14.22 22.19
CA ASP A 239 -4.25 -15.25 21.57
C ASP A 239 -2.76 -15.17 21.94
N ALA A 240 -2.38 -14.17 22.76
CA ALA A 240 -1.02 -13.88 23.20
C ALA A 240 0.02 -13.79 22.07
N ARG A 241 -0.40 -13.43 20.85
CA ARG A 241 0.49 -13.30 19.68
C ARG A 241 0.46 -11.88 19.14
N THR A 242 1.65 -11.37 18.83
CA THR A 242 1.75 -10.07 18.17
C THR A 242 1.54 -10.22 16.67
N SER A 243 0.76 -9.31 16.08
CA SER A 243 0.65 -9.18 14.63
C SER A 243 0.92 -7.73 14.23
N ILE A 244 1.72 -7.55 13.17
CA ILE A 244 2.22 -6.24 12.74
C ILE A 244 1.95 -6.08 11.25
N LEU A 245 1.44 -4.91 10.89
CA LEU A 245 1.47 -4.41 9.52
C LEU A 245 2.83 -3.77 9.26
N LEU A 246 3.74 -4.51 8.61
CA LEU A 246 4.98 -3.93 8.09
C LEU A 246 4.64 -3.09 6.86
N ASN A 247 4.54 -1.78 7.09
CA ASN A 247 4.28 -0.76 6.09
C ASN A 247 5.07 0.50 6.47
N TYR A 248 5.67 1.16 5.49
CA TYR A 248 6.39 2.43 5.67
C TYR A 248 7.47 2.40 6.76
N THR A 249 8.47 1.55 6.62
CA THR A 249 9.60 1.54 7.57
C THR A 249 10.65 2.56 7.16
N LEU A 250 10.49 3.84 7.53
CA LEU A 250 11.55 4.88 7.39
C LEU A 250 12.13 5.09 5.99
N GLY A 251 11.26 5.28 4.99
CA GLY A 251 11.71 5.52 3.62
C GLY A 251 12.25 4.28 2.92
N GLN A 252 11.79 3.10 3.35
CA GLN A 252 11.94 1.84 2.61
C GLN A 252 10.75 1.58 1.66
N ASP A 253 10.00 2.62 1.31
CA ASP A 253 9.05 2.51 0.20
C ASP A 253 9.79 2.22 -1.11
N TYR A 254 9.10 1.61 -2.05
CA TYR A 254 9.59 1.33 -3.38
C TYR A 254 9.53 2.60 -4.24
N PRO A 255 10.67 3.07 -4.80
CA PRO A 255 10.71 4.31 -5.56
C PRO A 255 9.99 4.18 -6.90
N LEU A 256 9.35 5.26 -7.35
CA LEU A 256 8.72 5.35 -8.66
C LEU A 256 9.45 6.29 -9.63
N GLU A 257 10.12 7.32 -9.11
CA GLU A 257 10.86 8.29 -9.93
C GLU A 257 12.16 7.69 -10.51
N ARG A 258 12.94 7.00 -9.68
CA ARG A 258 14.20 6.34 -10.07
C ARG A 258 14.17 4.87 -9.74
N LEU A 259 13.93 4.06 -10.76
CA LEU A 259 13.80 2.62 -10.65
C LEU A 259 15.18 1.93 -10.58
N PRO A 260 15.25 0.73 -9.96
CA PRO A 260 16.39 -0.16 -10.09
C PRO A 260 16.76 -0.42 -11.56
N ALA A 261 18.05 -0.61 -11.85
CA ALA A 261 18.55 -0.66 -13.22
C ALA A 261 17.98 -1.83 -14.04
N ASP A 262 17.78 -2.98 -13.41
CA ASP A 262 17.15 -4.17 -14.00
C ASP A 262 15.67 -3.94 -14.30
N VAL A 263 14.95 -3.28 -13.39
CA VAL A 263 13.54 -2.89 -13.58
C VAL A 263 13.41 -1.87 -14.72
N ALA A 264 14.29 -0.87 -14.77
CA ALA A 264 14.33 0.10 -15.86
C ALA A 264 14.60 -0.59 -17.20
N ALA A 265 15.59 -1.48 -17.28
CA ALA A 265 15.91 -2.24 -18.49
C ALA A 265 14.72 -3.11 -18.95
N ALA A 266 14.02 -3.77 -18.01
CA ALA A 266 12.83 -4.56 -18.32
C ALA A 266 11.68 -3.69 -18.87
N LEU A 267 11.50 -2.47 -18.34
CA LEU A 267 10.51 -1.53 -18.88
C LEU A 267 10.89 -1.05 -20.28
N GLU A 268 12.15 -0.68 -20.53
CA GLU A 268 12.63 -0.26 -21.85
C GLU A 268 12.45 -1.36 -22.91
N ALA A 269 12.53 -2.63 -22.51
CA ALA A 269 12.25 -3.75 -23.40
C ALA A 269 10.77 -3.87 -23.81
N THR A 270 9.84 -3.28 -23.04
CA THR A 270 8.41 -3.22 -23.42
C THR A 270 8.12 -2.11 -24.41
N GLU A 271 8.75 -0.95 -24.24
CA GLU A 271 8.57 0.26 -25.04
C GLU A 271 9.71 1.24 -24.72
N PRO A 272 10.40 1.80 -25.74
CA PRO A 272 11.43 2.80 -25.52
C PRO A 272 10.91 4.01 -24.72
N GLY A 273 11.61 4.37 -23.65
CA GLY A 273 11.26 5.44 -22.71
C GLY A 273 10.29 5.04 -21.60
N ALA A 274 9.81 3.78 -21.57
CA ALA A 274 8.86 3.33 -20.55
C ALA A 274 9.39 3.47 -19.11
N SER A 275 10.70 3.36 -18.89
CA SER A 275 11.29 3.53 -17.55
C SER A 275 11.16 4.96 -17.00
N ARG A 276 10.84 5.93 -17.86
CA ARG A 276 10.66 7.35 -17.51
C ARG A 276 9.20 7.79 -17.53
N LYS A 277 8.26 6.90 -17.80
CA LYS A 277 6.82 7.22 -17.73
C LYS A 277 6.39 7.38 -16.28
N ASN A 278 5.36 8.20 -16.07
CA ASN A 278 4.66 8.15 -14.80
C ASN A 278 3.92 6.80 -14.68
N ILE A 279 3.91 6.17 -13.50
CA ILE A 279 3.29 4.85 -13.29
C ILE A 279 1.79 4.84 -13.67
N VAL A 280 1.12 5.99 -13.60
CA VAL A 280 -0.30 6.11 -13.99
C VAL A 280 -0.49 6.01 -15.50
N GLU A 281 0.51 6.42 -16.29
CA GLU A 281 0.50 6.39 -17.75
C GLU A 281 0.94 5.03 -18.30
N MET A 282 1.67 4.26 -17.49
CA MET A 282 2.12 2.92 -17.85
C MET A 282 0.95 1.98 -18.19
N SER A 283 1.23 1.06 -19.09
CA SER A 283 0.37 -0.10 -19.32
C SER A 283 0.35 -0.98 -18.07
N ARG A 284 -0.66 -1.84 -17.95
CA ARG A 284 -0.74 -2.79 -16.84
C ARG A 284 0.44 -3.79 -16.85
N GLN A 285 0.92 -4.20 -18.02
CA GLN A 285 2.11 -5.04 -18.16
C GLN A 285 3.36 -4.33 -17.61
N GLN A 286 3.54 -3.06 -17.95
CA GLN A 286 4.65 -2.24 -17.42
C GLN A 286 4.56 -2.09 -15.90
N ARG A 287 3.36 -1.80 -15.36
CA ARG A 287 3.14 -1.76 -13.91
C ARG A 287 3.46 -3.07 -13.22
N GLN A 288 3.17 -4.22 -13.85
CA GLN A 288 3.47 -5.52 -13.27
C GLN A 288 4.97 -5.72 -13.03
N ILE A 289 5.83 -5.24 -13.94
CA ILE A 289 7.30 -5.29 -13.77
C ILE A 289 7.71 -4.54 -12.49
N ILE A 290 7.15 -3.35 -12.25
CA ILE A 290 7.37 -2.57 -11.03
C ILE A 290 6.82 -3.30 -9.80
N PHE A 291 5.61 -3.83 -9.89
CA PHE A 291 4.95 -4.53 -8.79
C PHE A 291 5.70 -5.78 -8.34
N ASP A 292 6.24 -6.55 -9.28
CA ASP A 292 7.01 -7.74 -8.98
C ASP A 292 8.29 -7.39 -8.20
N ASP A 293 8.97 -6.29 -8.54
CA ASP A 293 10.14 -5.87 -7.75
C ASP A 293 9.74 -5.20 -6.43
N ALA A 294 8.63 -4.46 -6.39
CA ALA A 294 8.11 -3.88 -5.14
C ALA A 294 7.75 -4.97 -4.11
N LYS A 295 7.13 -6.08 -4.55
CA LYS A 295 6.91 -7.27 -3.72
C LYS A 295 8.22 -7.85 -3.19
N ARG A 296 9.20 -8.06 -4.07
CA ARG A 296 10.53 -8.56 -3.68
C ARG A 296 11.21 -7.61 -2.71
N HIS A 297 11.12 -6.30 -2.91
CA HIS A 297 11.69 -5.29 -2.01
C HIS A 297 11.10 -5.37 -0.60
N SER A 298 9.77 -5.51 -0.47
CA SER A 298 9.13 -5.75 0.83
C SER A 298 9.61 -7.04 1.49
N LEU A 299 9.72 -8.14 0.73
CA LEU A 299 10.26 -9.39 1.26
C LEU A 299 11.74 -9.26 1.68
N ARG A 300 12.57 -8.56 0.88
CA ARG A 300 13.97 -8.26 1.21
C ARG A 300 14.06 -7.49 2.53
N LEU A 301 13.16 -6.54 2.79
CA LEU A 301 13.08 -5.85 4.07
C LEU A 301 12.74 -6.80 5.23
N LEU A 302 11.76 -7.68 5.08
CA LEU A 302 11.45 -8.67 6.13
C LEU A 302 12.66 -9.58 6.41
N HIS A 303 13.28 -10.10 5.36
CA HIS A 303 14.49 -10.91 5.49
C HIS A 303 15.62 -10.15 6.21
N HIS A 304 15.86 -8.87 5.87
CA HIS A 304 16.82 -8.00 6.55
C HIS A 304 16.54 -7.88 8.06
N LEU A 305 15.26 -7.72 8.43
CA LEU A 305 14.85 -7.62 9.83
C LEU A 305 15.05 -8.93 10.60
N GLN A 306 14.84 -10.07 9.93
CA GLN A 306 14.95 -11.41 10.52
C GLN A 306 16.40 -11.91 10.65
N THR A 307 17.30 -11.38 9.82
CA THR A 307 18.70 -11.80 9.75
C THR A 307 19.61 -10.70 10.30
N PHE A 308 20.03 -9.75 9.47
CA PHE A 308 20.99 -8.71 9.81
C PHE A 308 20.62 -7.92 11.08
N VAL A 309 19.39 -7.43 11.18
CA VAL A 309 18.95 -6.68 12.37
C VAL A 309 18.80 -7.59 13.58
N HIS A 310 18.31 -8.83 13.38
CA HIS A 310 18.31 -9.82 14.45
C HIS A 310 19.71 -10.01 14.97
N ASP A 311 20.68 -10.42 14.15
CA ASP A 311 22.02 -10.81 14.59
C ASP A 311 22.71 -9.69 15.38
N LEU A 312 22.57 -8.44 14.96
CA LEU A 312 23.15 -7.27 15.62
C LEU A 312 22.41 -6.80 16.89
N ALA A 313 21.12 -7.12 17.07
CA ALA A 313 20.36 -6.62 18.21
C ALA A 313 20.87 -7.18 19.55
N PRO A 314 21.10 -6.36 20.59
CA PRO A 314 21.53 -6.87 21.90
C PRO A 314 20.46 -7.74 22.56
N ASP A 315 19.19 -7.34 22.42
CA ASP A 315 18.03 -8.07 22.93
C ASP A 315 17.21 -8.64 21.76
N LYS A 316 16.74 -9.88 21.93
CA LYS A 316 16.05 -10.66 20.90
C LYS A 316 14.58 -10.95 21.24
N ALA A 317 14.06 -10.44 22.36
CA ALA A 317 12.73 -10.75 22.88
C ALA A 317 11.62 -10.44 21.88
N ASN A 318 11.71 -9.30 21.19
CA ASN A 318 10.73 -8.85 20.20
C ASN A 318 11.25 -9.01 18.76
N SER A 319 12.13 -9.98 18.52
CA SER A 319 12.78 -10.13 17.22
C SER A 319 11.81 -10.63 16.14
N PHE A 320 11.93 -10.00 14.96
CA PHE A 320 11.22 -10.44 13.76
C PHE A 320 11.60 -11.84 13.27
N ARG A 321 12.70 -12.44 13.75
CA ARG A 321 13.09 -13.82 13.40
C ARG A 321 11.98 -14.85 13.71
N LYS A 322 11.11 -14.56 14.67
CA LYS A 322 9.99 -15.43 15.06
C LYS A 322 8.66 -15.09 14.39
N PHE A 323 8.68 -14.19 13.40
CA PHE A 323 7.49 -13.74 12.69
C PHE A 323 7.41 -14.37 11.31
N GLN A 324 6.22 -14.86 10.93
CA GLN A 324 5.93 -15.34 9.58
C GLN A 324 4.98 -14.38 8.85
N LEU A 325 4.88 -14.49 7.53
CA LEU A 325 3.82 -13.82 6.76
C LEU A 325 2.44 -14.43 7.09
N SER A 326 1.44 -13.57 7.28
CA SER A 326 0.05 -14.00 7.43
C SER A 326 -0.49 -14.57 6.13
N ARG A 327 -1.27 -15.64 6.24
CA ARG A 327 -1.90 -16.30 5.07
C ARG A 327 -3.26 -15.69 4.69
N GLU A 328 -3.67 -14.60 5.34
CA GLU A 328 -5.04 -14.08 5.25
C GLU A 328 -5.44 -13.57 3.85
N PHE A 329 -4.48 -13.25 2.99
CA PHE A 329 -4.75 -12.73 1.65
C PHE A 329 -5.07 -13.80 0.61
N GLY A 330 -4.84 -15.08 0.90
CA GLY A 330 -5.08 -16.19 -0.04
C GLY A 330 -4.20 -16.18 -1.30
N THR A 331 -3.20 -15.30 -1.38
CA THR A 331 -2.23 -15.23 -2.47
C THR A 331 -1.10 -16.25 -2.28
N PRO A 332 -0.48 -16.75 -3.38
CA PRO A 332 0.62 -17.73 -3.30
C PRO A 332 1.84 -17.22 -2.53
N ASP A 333 2.08 -15.91 -2.56
CA ASP A 333 3.19 -15.24 -1.88
C ASP A 333 2.82 -14.72 -0.48
N HIS A 334 1.57 -14.93 -0.05
CA HIS A 334 1.03 -14.42 1.22
C HIS A 334 1.08 -12.89 1.35
N LEU A 335 1.20 -12.17 0.23
CA LEU A 335 1.15 -10.71 0.18
C LEU A 335 -0.25 -10.23 -0.24
N PRO A 336 -0.66 -9.00 0.14
CA PRO A 336 -1.90 -8.41 -0.38
C PRO A 336 -1.95 -8.40 -1.91
N PRO A 337 -3.14 -8.42 -2.52
CA PRO A 337 -3.28 -8.46 -3.98
C PRO A 337 -2.83 -7.17 -4.68
N LYS A 338 -2.68 -6.06 -3.95
CA LYS A 338 -2.22 -4.76 -4.47
C LYS A 338 -1.32 -4.04 -3.48
N PRO A 339 -0.45 -3.11 -3.94
CA PRO A 339 0.35 -2.29 -3.04
C PRO A 339 -0.51 -1.22 -2.35
N TYR A 340 0.05 -0.63 -1.31
CA TYR A 340 -0.42 0.63 -0.75
C TYR A 340 0.04 1.79 -1.66
N ILE A 341 -0.93 2.54 -2.17
CA ILE A 341 -0.75 3.64 -3.11
C ILE A 341 -1.19 4.92 -2.41
N ARG A 342 -0.31 5.93 -2.42
CA ARG A 342 -0.55 7.23 -1.75
C ARG A 342 -1.09 8.30 -2.69
N GLU A 343 -0.80 8.13 -3.98
CA GLU A 343 -1.10 9.11 -5.01
C GLU A 343 -1.51 8.38 -6.27
N SER A 344 -2.58 8.89 -6.89
CA SER A 344 -3.13 8.41 -8.15
C SER A 344 -3.04 9.52 -9.20
N LEU A 345 -3.62 9.28 -10.37
CA LEU A 345 -3.88 10.35 -11.33
C LEU A 345 -4.89 11.36 -10.75
N ARG A 346 -4.88 12.57 -11.30
CA ARG A 346 -5.85 13.62 -11.01
C ARG A 346 -6.70 13.84 -12.24
N LEU A 347 -7.98 13.48 -12.17
CA LEU A 347 -8.94 13.77 -13.24
C LEU A 347 -8.98 15.29 -13.47
N LYS A 348 -8.97 15.74 -14.73
CA LYS A 348 -9.31 17.14 -15.05
C LYS A 348 -10.82 17.34 -14.87
N ALA A 349 -11.21 17.55 -13.63
CA ALA A 349 -12.61 17.65 -13.24
C ALA A 349 -13.17 19.04 -13.57
N MET A 350 -14.51 19.14 -13.58
CA MET A 350 -15.21 20.44 -13.68
C MET A 350 -14.87 21.35 -12.48
N TYR A 351 -14.56 20.75 -11.33
CA TYR A 351 -14.10 21.43 -10.15
C TYR A 351 -12.92 20.66 -9.55
N MET A 352 -11.79 21.36 -9.37
CA MET A 352 -10.62 20.85 -8.68
C MET A 352 -10.62 21.44 -7.27
N MET A 353 -10.57 20.58 -6.26
CA MET A 353 -10.40 21.03 -4.87
C MET A 353 -9.01 21.65 -4.70
N ARG A 354 -8.96 22.79 -4.00
CA ARG A 354 -7.75 23.58 -3.77
C ARG A 354 -7.35 23.59 -2.31
N GLU A 355 -6.12 24.04 -2.00
CA GLU A 355 -5.63 24.13 -0.61
C GLU A 355 -6.50 25.06 0.26
N GLN A 356 -7.22 26.00 -0.36
CA GLN A 356 -8.05 26.99 0.33
C GLN A 356 -9.49 26.55 0.57
N ASP A 357 -9.92 25.42 -0.02
CA ASP A 357 -11.26 24.85 0.22
C ASP A 357 -11.29 24.10 1.56
#